data_AF-H9FIC1-F1
#
_entry.id   AF-H9FIC1-F1
#
_cell.length_a   1.000
_cell.length_b   1.000
_cell.length_c   1.000
_cell.angle_alpha   90.00
_cell.angle_beta   90.00
_cell.angle_gamma   90.00
#
_symmetry.space_group_name_H-M   'P 1'
#
loop_
_entity.id
_entity.type
_entity.pdbx_description
1 polymer ?
#
loop_
_entity_poly.entity_id
_entity_poly.type
_entity_poly.pdbx_seq_one_letter_code
_entity_poly.pdbx_strand_id
1 'polypeptide(L)'
;KKSMGNLFTRTLSDIVSKEDFVLDSEYLITLLVIVPKSNYSQWQKTYESLSDMVVPRSTKLITEDKEGGLFTVTLFRKVIEDFKTKAKENKFTVREFYYDEKEIKREREEMARLLSDKKQQYGPLLR
;
A
#
# COMPACT_ATOMS: atom_id res chain seq x y z
N LYS A 1 -12.79 14.67 10.00
CA LYS A 1 -11.33 14.60 9.76
C LYS A 1 -11.03 13.21 9.22
N LYS A 2 -10.88 13.06 7.89
CA LYS A 2 -10.56 11.76 7.27
C LYS A 2 -9.10 11.40 7.60
N SER A 3 -8.92 10.29 8.30
CA SER A 3 -7.69 9.50 8.48
C SER A 3 -6.34 10.16 8.16
N MET A 4 -5.81 10.99 9.05
CA MET A 4 -4.36 11.21 9.13
C MET A 4 -3.74 10.13 10.05
N GLY A 5 -3.93 8.86 9.67
CA GLY A 5 -3.15 7.76 10.24
C GLY A 5 -1.77 7.73 9.59
N ASN A 6 -0.76 7.26 10.31
CA ASN A 6 0.57 6.97 9.74
C ASN A 6 0.46 5.92 8.62
N LEU A 7 1.51 5.78 7.81
CA LEU A 7 1.51 4.83 6.67
C LEU A 7 1.15 3.38 7.04
N PHE A 8 1.32 3.00 8.31
CA PHE A 8 0.95 1.70 8.84
C PHE A 8 -0.56 1.48 8.96
N THR A 9 -1.32 2.53 9.29
CA THR A 9 -2.77 2.44 9.59
C THR A 9 -3.65 3.08 8.53
N ARG A 10 -3.06 3.91 7.66
CA ARG A 10 -3.80 4.62 6.61
C ARG A 10 -4.35 3.64 5.57
N THR A 11 -5.57 3.92 5.09
CA THR A 11 -6.20 3.20 3.99
C THR A 11 -5.40 3.40 2.71
N LEU A 12 -4.98 2.30 2.07
CA LEU A 12 -4.10 2.31 0.91
C LEU A 12 -4.84 2.67 -0.39
N SER A 13 -6.13 2.33 -0.50
CA SER A 13 -6.96 2.60 -1.68
C SER A 13 -7.14 4.08 -2.02
N ASP A 14 -6.84 4.98 -1.08
CA ASP A 14 -6.85 6.44 -1.29
C ASP A 14 -5.48 7.02 -1.66
N ILE A 15 -4.44 6.19 -1.69
CA ILE A 15 -3.05 6.61 -1.88
C ILE A 15 -2.49 6.04 -3.19
N VAL A 16 -2.86 4.80 -3.51
CA VAL A 16 -2.32 4.07 -4.66
C VAL A 16 -3.24 4.18 -5.86
N SER A 17 -2.67 4.17 -7.07
CA SER A 17 -3.41 4.18 -8.32
C SER A 17 -3.23 2.87 -9.09
N LYS A 18 -4.03 2.67 -10.14
CA LYS A 18 -4.00 1.45 -10.96
C LYS A 18 -2.63 1.23 -11.60
N GLU A 19 -1.98 2.31 -12.00
CA GLU A 19 -0.70 2.34 -12.70
C GLU A 19 0.46 1.93 -11.79
N ASP A 20 0.25 1.91 -10.47
CA ASP A 20 1.26 1.45 -9.51
C ASP A 20 1.36 -0.08 -9.45
N PHE A 21 0.42 -0.82 -10.06
CA PHE A 21 0.36 -2.29 -9.96
C PHE A 21 0.43 -2.98 -11.31
N VAL A 22 1.10 -4.13 -11.31
CA VAL A 22 0.92 -5.13 -12.37
C VAL A 22 -0.36 -5.92 -12.08
N LEU A 23 -1.39 -5.69 -12.89
CA LEU A 23 -2.68 -6.36 -12.81
C LEU A 23 -2.75 -7.58 -13.74
N ASP A 24 -3.67 -8.50 -13.44
CA ASP A 24 -4.01 -9.67 -14.26
C ASP A 24 -2.82 -10.59 -14.63
N SER A 25 -1.74 -10.55 -13.85
CA SER A 25 -0.58 -11.43 -14.04
C SER A 25 -0.67 -12.67 -13.17
N GLU A 26 -0.56 -13.84 -13.81
CA GLU A 26 -0.46 -15.15 -13.14
C GLU A 26 0.85 -15.28 -12.34
N TYR A 27 1.93 -14.63 -12.78
CA TYR A 27 3.26 -14.83 -12.21
C TYR A 27 3.78 -13.65 -11.41
N LEU A 28 3.40 -12.42 -11.77
CA LEU A 28 3.88 -11.21 -11.13
C LEU A 28 2.85 -10.65 -10.14
N ILE A 29 3.38 -10.00 -9.12
CA ILE A 29 2.60 -9.22 -8.16
C ILE A 29 3.39 -7.97 -7.80
N THR A 30 2.68 -6.88 -7.55
CA THR A 30 3.25 -5.69 -6.94
C THR A 30 2.87 -5.63 -5.47
N LEU A 31 3.87 -5.53 -4.59
CA LEU A 31 3.69 -5.34 -3.15
C LEU A 31 3.99 -3.89 -2.78
N LEU A 32 3.42 -3.45 -1.67
CA LEU A 32 3.73 -2.17 -1.05
C LEU A 32 4.63 -2.39 0.16
N VAL A 33 5.63 -1.54 0.32
CA VAL A 33 6.64 -1.67 1.38
C VAL A 33 6.83 -0.32 2.06
N ILE A 34 6.64 -0.30 3.38
CA ILE A 34 6.98 0.85 4.21
C ILE A 34 8.46 0.75 4.59
N VAL A 35 9.19 1.79 4.24
CA VAL A 35 10.62 1.93 4.51
C VAL A 35 10.83 3.14 5.43
N PRO A 36 11.55 3.02 6.56
CA PRO A 36 11.91 4.17 7.38
C PRO A 36 12.78 5.16 6.59
N LYS A 37 12.61 6.47 6.82
CA LYS A 37 13.40 7.51 6.10
C LYS A 37 14.91 7.32 6.22
N SER A 38 15.39 6.87 7.37
CA SER A 38 16.81 6.55 7.60
C SER A 38 17.35 5.46 6.66
N ASN A 39 16.48 4.60 6.12
CA ASN A 39 16.85 3.41 5.37
C ASN A 39 16.53 3.52 3.87
N TYR A 40 16.13 4.69 3.35
CA TYR A 40 15.83 4.85 1.91
C TYR A 40 17.03 4.48 1.01
N SER A 41 18.24 4.91 1.39
CA SER A 41 19.45 4.57 0.62
C SER A 41 19.74 3.06 0.66
N GLN A 42 19.48 2.40 1.80
CA GLN A 42 19.61 0.95 1.91
C GLN A 42 18.59 0.26 1.02
N TRP A 43 17.32 0.65 1.12
CA TRP A 43 16.24 0.11 0.28
C TRP A 43 16.59 0.16 -1.20
N GLN A 44 16.97 1.33 -1.73
CA GLN A 44 17.31 1.48 -3.15
C GLN A 44 18.48 0.58 -3.60
N LYS A 45 19.40 0.26 -2.69
CA LYS A 45 20.57 -0.59 -2.98
C LYS A 45 20.28 -2.08 -2.83
N THR A 46 19.37 -2.47 -1.94
CA THR A 46 19.21 -3.86 -1.53
C THR A 46 17.90 -4.51 -1.95
N TYR A 47 16.86 -3.75 -2.30
CA TYR A 47 15.53 -4.34 -2.55
C TYR A 47 15.55 -5.40 -3.67
N GLU A 48 16.37 -5.19 -4.72
CA GLU A 48 16.51 -6.12 -5.86
C GLU A 48 17.17 -7.43 -5.46
N SER A 49 18.01 -7.44 -4.41
CA SER A 49 18.71 -8.62 -3.92
C SER A 49 18.10 -9.22 -2.66
N LEU A 50 16.96 -8.69 -2.19
CA LEU A 50 16.20 -9.34 -1.13
C LEU A 50 15.69 -10.71 -1.60
N SER A 51 15.35 -10.92 -2.87
CA SER A 51 15.01 -12.26 -3.36
C SER A 51 15.33 -12.39 -4.85
N ASP A 52 15.61 -13.62 -5.32
CA ASP A 52 16.14 -13.89 -6.66
C ASP A 52 15.21 -13.46 -7.81
N MET A 53 13.92 -13.26 -7.53
CA MET A 53 12.91 -12.93 -8.56
C MET A 53 12.17 -11.64 -8.25
N VAL A 54 12.92 -10.66 -7.76
CA VAL A 54 12.50 -9.26 -7.73
C VAL A 54 12.78 -8.63 -9.09
N VAL A 55 11.81 -7.89 -9.63
CA VAL A 55 11.95 -7.18 -10.90
C VAL A 55 12.84 -5.95 -10.66
N PRO A 56 13.98 -5.81 -11.34
CA PRO A 56 14.85 -4.64 -11.20
C PRO A 56 14.14 -3.35 -11.64
N ARG A 57 14.53 -2.22 -11.05
CA ARG A 57 13.96 -0.88 -11.29
C ARG A 57 12.43 -0.82 -11.13
N SER A 58 11.83 -1.75 -10.37
CA SER A 58 10.37 -1.79 -10.15
C SER A 58 9.89 -0.96 -8.97
N THR A 59 10.81 -0.39 -8.19
CA THR A 59 10.45 0.40 -7.02
C THR A 59 10.12 1.86 -7.38
N LYS A 60 9.02 2.36 -6.82
CA LYS A 60 8.57 3.76 -6.92
C LYS A 60 8.10 4.22 -5.55
N LEU A 61 8.49 5.43 -5.14
CA LEU A 61 7.92 6.08 -3.96
C LEU A 61 6.53 6.61 -4.30
N ILE A 62 5.51 6.12 -3.60
CA ILE A 62 4.10 6.49 -3.80
C ILE A 62 3.75 7.70 -2.93
N THR A 63 4.10 7.63 -1.65
CA THR A 63 3.86 8.69 -0.69
C THR A 63 4.85 8.57 0.46
N GLU A 64 5.03 9.65 1.21
CA GLU A 64 5.82 9.63 2.43
C GLU A 64 5.17 10.48 3.53
N ASP A 65 5.48 10.13 4.77
CA ASP A 65 5.12 10.90 5.95
C ASP A 65 6.39 11.31 6.74
N LYS A 66 6.25 11.59 8.04
CA LYS A 66 7.37 11.98 8.89
C LYS A 66 8.26 10.79 9.27
N GLU A 67 7.74 9.57 9.28
CA GLU A 67 8.41 8.36 9.76
C GLU A 67 9.04 7.56 8.62
N GLY A 68 8.38 7.52 7.45
CA GLY A 68 8.83 6.69 6.34
C GLY A 68 8.15 6.99 5.01
N GLY A 69 8.42 6.11 4.05
CA GLY A 69 7.89 6.15 2.69
C GLY A 69 7.24 4.83 2.32
N LEU A 70 6.17 4.91 1.55
CA LEU A 70 5.49 3.77 0.93
C LEU A 70 6.04 3.58 -0.47
N PHE A 71 6.74 2.48 -0.68
CA PHE A 71 7.32 2.10 -1.97
C PHE A 71 6.56 0.95 -2.59
N THR A 72 6.55 0.88 -3.92
CA THR A 72 6.19 -0.35 -4.63
C THR A 72 7.40 -1.25 -4.82
N VAL A 73 7.15 -2.52 -5.07
CA VAL A 73 8.12 -3.49 -5.59
C VAL A 73 7.36 -4.56 -6.36
N THR A 74 7.82 -4.91 -7.56
CA THR A 74 7.24 -6.01 -8.33
C THR A 74 8.15 -7.22 -8.26
N LEU A 75 7.57 -8.38 -8.00
CA LEU A 75 8.29 -9.66 -7.88
C LEU A 75 7.41 -10.82 -8.35
N PHE A 76 8.03 -11.99 -8.52
CA PHE A 76 7.29 -13.21 -8.80
C PHE A 76 6.54 -13.70 -7.56
N ARG A 77 5.31 -14.15 -7.76
CA ARG A 77 4.43 -14.62 -6.67
C ARG A 77 5.06 -15.71 -5.80
N LYS A 78 5.86 -16.60 -6.39
CA LYS A 78 6.47 -17.73 -5.67
C LYS A 78 7.54 -17.32 -4.64
N VAL A 79 8.02 -16.07 -4.65
CA VAL A 79 8.99 -15.55 -3.66
C VAL A 79 8.42 -14.50 -2.72
N ILE A 80 7.10 -14.33 -2.68
CA ILE A 80 6.47 -13.36 -1.76
C ILE A 80 6.92 -13.60 -0.31
N GLU A 81 6.86 -14.85 0.17
CA GLU A 81 7.17 -15.16 1.57
C GLU A 81 8.66 -14.99 1.92
N ASP A 82 9.56 -15.39 1.01
CA ASP A 82 11.01 -15.14 1.16
C ASP A 82 11.30 -13.64 1.19
N PHE A 83 10.71 -12.88 0.27
CA PHE A 83 10.85 -11.44 0.21
C PHE A 83 10.34 -10.76 1.49
N LYS A 84 9.15 -11.14 1.99
CA LYS A 84 8.60 -10.61 3.26
C LYS A 84 9.51 -10.89 4.45
N THR A 85 10.06 -12.10 4.53
CA THR A 85 10.95 -12.50 5.62
C THR A 85 12.20 -11.61 5.65
N LYS A 86 12.89 -11.49 4.51
CA LYS A 86 14.10 -10.67 4.40
C LYS A 86 13.83 -9.16 4.48
N ALA A 87 12.67 -8.70 3.99
CA ALA A 87 12.22 -7.33 4.18
C ALA A 87 12.08 -7.01 5.67
N LYS A 88 11.46 -7.91 6.45
CA LYS A 88 11.29 -7.75 7.90
C LYS A 88 12.62 -7.73 8.63
N GLU A 89 13.58 -8.59 8.27
CA GLU A 89 14.94 -8.58 8.81
C GLU A 89 15.67 -7.24 8.60
N ASN A 90 15.39 -6.59 7.46
CA ASN A 90 15.91 -5.26 7.13
C ASN A 90 15.06 -4.10 7.70
N LYS A 91 14.08 -4.40 8.56
CA LYS A 91 13.14 -3.44 9.16
C LYS A 91 12.24 -2.74 8.13
N PHE A 92 11.98 -3.39 7.01
CA PHE A 92 10.99 -2.97 6.03
C PHE A 92 9.68 -3.70 6.30
N THR A 93 8.55 -2.99 6.22
CA THR A 93 7.23 -3.57 6.48
C THR A 93 6.46 -3.72 5.18
N VAL A 94 6.21 -4.96 4.76
CA VAL A 94 5.39 -5.24 3.58
C VAL A 94 3.91 -5.12 3.96
N ARG A 95 3.17 -4.30 3.21
CA ARG A 95 1.71 -4.23 3.27
C ARG A 95 1.11 -4.93 2.07
N GLU A 96 0.45 -6.05 2.32
CA GLU A 96 -0.33 -6.73 1.29
C GLU A 96 -1.53 -5.88 0.91
N PHE A 97 -1.64 -5.60 -0.37
CA PHE A 97 -2.75 -4.86 -0.94
C PHE A 97 -3.05 -5.44 -2.31
N TYR A 98 -4.27 -5.93 -2.49
CA TYR A 98 -4.74 -6.39 -3.78
C TYR A 98 -5.53 -5.24 -4.42
N TYR A 99 -5.03 -4.73 -5.54
CA TYR A 99 -5.72 -3.67 -6.26
C TYR A 99 -6.88 -4.28 -7.06
N ASP A 100 -8.10 -4.07 -6.58
CA ASP A 100 -9.33 -4.37 -7.32
C ASP A 100 -10.15 -3.08 -7.48
N GLU A 101 -10.23 -2.59 -8.71
CA GLU A 101 -10.90 -1.33 -9.05
C GLU A 101 -12.40 -1.37 -8.68
N LYS A 102 -13.06 -2.53 -8.83
CA LYS A 102 -14.49 -2.68 -8.52
C LYS A 102 -14.72 -2.67 -7.01
N GLU A 103 -13.85 -3.35 -6.26
CA GLU A 103 -13.90 -3.37 -4.81
C GLU A 103 -13.63 -1.99 -4.22
N ILE A 104 -12.57 -1.32 -4.66
CA ILE A 104 -12.24 0.04 -4.21
C ILE A 104 -13.39 1.02 -4.50
N LYS A 105 -14.00 0.91 -5.68
CA LYS A 105 -15.16 1.74 -6.03
C LYS A 105 -16.37 1.45 -5.13
N ARG A 106 -16.68 0.17 -4.91
CA ARG A 106 -17.79 -0.27 -4.05
C ARG A 106 -17.62 0.23 -2.61
N GLU A 107 -16.43 0.07 -2.03
CA GLU A 107 -16.11 0.58 -0.69
C GLU A 107 -16.27 2.09 -0.58
N ARG A 108 -15.84 2.83 -1.61
CA ARG A 108 -16.00 4.29 -1.66
C ARG A 108 -17.47 4.72 -1.70
N GLU A 109 -18.28 4.04 -2.51
CA GLU A 109 -19.72 4.30 -2.62
C GLU A 109 -20.45 3.98 -1.31
N GLU A 110 -20.13 2.85 -0.67
CA GLU A 110 -20.70 2.45 0.62
C GLU A 110 -20.34 3.44 1.73
N MET A 111 -19.07 3.86 1.81
CA MET A 111 -18.62 4.88 2.75
C MET A 111 -19.33 6.23 2.54
N ALA A 112 -19.55 6.63 1.29
CA ALA A 112 -20.29 7.86 0.98
C ALA A 112 -21.74 7.80 1.44
N ARG A 113 -22.39 6.63 1.25
CA ARG A 113 -23.75 6.38 1.72
C ARG A 113 -23.86 6.44 3.24
N LEU A 114 -22.99 5.72 3.96
CA LEU A 114 -22.97 5.72 5.43
C LEU A 114 -22.77 7.12 6.03
N LEU A 115 -21.93 7.95 5.40
CA LEU A 115 -21.74 9.35 5.83
C LEU A 115 -22.99 10.20 5.60
N SER A 116 -23.71 9.98 4.49
CA SER A 116 -24.98 10.65 4.22
C SER A 116 -26.06 10.26 5.24
N ASP A 117 -26.21 8.97 5.50
CA ASP A 117 -27.20 8.42 6.44
C ASP A 117 -26.95 8.96 7.86
N LYS A 118 -25.68 8.99 8.29
CA LYS A 118 -25.29 9.62 9.56
C LYS A 118 -25.71 11.09 9.60
N LYS A 119 -25.44 11.87 8.54
CA LYS A 119 -25.80 13.29 8.51
C LYS A 119 -27.32 13.50 8.61
N GLN A 120 -28.11 12.65 7.97
CA GLN A 120 -29.57 12.69 8.05
C GLN A 120 -30.10 12.31 9.43
N GLN A 121 -29.50 11.32 10.09
CA GLN A 121 -29.95 10.84 11.40
C GLN A 121 -29.64 11.84 12.54
N TYR A 122 -28.50 12.52 12.50
CA TYR A 122 -28.10 13.49 13.53
C TYR A 122 -28.57 14.94 13.26
N GLY A 123 -29.00 15.25 12.03
CA GLY A 123 -29.51 16.59 11.67
C GLY A 123 -30.75 17.03 12.49
N PRO A 124 -31.75 16.18 12.71
CA PRO A 124 -32.93 16.50 13.52
C PRO A 124 -32.65 16.55 15.03
N LEU A 125 -31.58 15.90 15.51
CA LEU A 125 -31.24 15.80 16.95
C LEU A 125 -30.43 17.01 17.47
N LEU A 126 -29.96 17.88 16.58
CA LEU A 126 -29.15 19.06 16.87
C LEU A 126 -29.95 20.38 16.80
N ARG A 127 -31.30 20.31 16.81
CA ARG A 127 -32.21 21.45 16.87
C ARG A 127 -32.90 21.55 18.22
#